data_AF-A0A7S1IDZ8-F1
#
_entry.id   AF-A0A7S1IDZ8-F1
#
_cell.length_a   1.000
_cell.length_b   1.000
_cell.length_c   1.000
_cell.angle_alpha   90.00
_cell.angle_beta   90.00
_cell.angle_gamma   90.00
#
_symmetry.space_group_name_H-M   'P 1'
#
loop_
_entity.id
_entity.type
_entity.pdbx_description
1 polymer ?
#
loop_
_entity_poly.entity_id
_entity_poly.type
_entity_poly.pdbx_seq_one_letter_code
_entity_poly.pdbx_strand_id
1 'polypeptide(L)'
;KIKAARLFYPGWRVRTYVDTSYPPENLKTLETDISEVVVVANITGKIAGMFWRFLVMFDDTVDRWLVRDADSILNTREAAAVDEWIASGLGFHATMDNPAHNYWPIIGCCFGGVRGAVPPEKVREIYDQHPQMSAKGGDQDWLRDQVWPFVSQRSLIHASWSCGEKQREKLLWRPFPTPRKGPQDFVGNPYNPDTLTDDMEPHVAALEPWLREPFGDFQQYYAKSMKAFQGSEPHNDGTCPPRCRGHPNWTFC
;
A
#
# COMPACT_ATOMS: atom_id res chain seq x y z
N LYS A 1 10.38 4.03 6.99
CA LYS A 1 9.86 3.82 5.61
C LYS A 1 10.94 3.96 4.53
N ILE A 2 11.61 5.11 4.37
CA ILE A 2 12.66 5.33 3.32
C ILE A 2 13.70 4.19 3.31
N LYS A 3 14.28 3.87 4.47
CA LYS A 3 15.22 2.74 4.63
C LYS A 3 14.66 1.40 4.14
N ALA A 4 13.42 1.06 4.53
CA ALA A 4 12.76 -0.19 4.14
C ALA A 4 12.40 -0.22 2.64
N ALA A 5 12.13 0.93 2.01
CA ALA A 5 11.80 1.00 0.59
C ALA A 5 12.97 0.56 -0.30
N ARG A 6 14.23 0.79 0.10
CA ARG A 6 15.41 0.25 -0.61
C ARG A 6 15.38 -1.27 -0.75
N LEU A 7 14.78 -1.93 0.24
CA LEU A 7 14.70 -3.38 0.32
C LEU A 7 13.49 -3.91 -0.46
N PHE A 8 12.30 -3.41 -0.12
CA PHE A 8 11.04 -3.96 -0.63
C PHE A 8 10.65 -3.42 -2.00
N TYR A 9 11.17 -2.24 -2.38
CA TYR A 9 10.81 -1.54 -3.60
C TYR A 9 12.05 -1.01 -4.33
N PRO A 10 12.99 -1.89 -4.74
CA PRO A 10 14.14 -1.46 -5.52
C PRO A 10 13.70 -0.76 -6.80
N GLY A 11 14.29 0.40 -7.08
CA GLY A 11 13.94 1.24 -8.24
C GLY A 11 12.75 2.19 -8.02
N TRP A 12 12.08 2.14 -6.87
CA TRP A 12 11.05 3.11 -6.51
C TRP A 12 11.63 4.30 -5.76
N ARG A 13 10.93 5.44 -5.85
CA ARG A 13 11.21 6.64 -5.06
C ARG A 13 10.12 6.86 -4.01
N VAL A 14 10.52 7.14 -2.78
CA VAL A 14 9.61 7.52 -1.70
C VAL A 14 9.35 9.02 -1.76
N ARG A 15 8.11 9.41 -2.08
CA ARG A 15 7.67 10.79 -2.00
C ARG A 15 6.95 11.05 -0.68
N THR A 16 7.39 12.06 0.06
CA THR A 16 6.73 12.49 1.31
C THR A 16 6.12 13.87 1.13
N TYR A 17 4.85 14.01 1.48
CA TYR A 17 4.13 15.28 1.46
C TYR A 17 4.16 15.90 2.86
N VAL A 18 4.57 17.16 2.95
CA VAL A 18 4.65 17.92 4.21
C VAL A 18 4.00 19.28 4.03
N ASP A 19 3.46 19.88 5.09
CA ASP A 19 3.02 21.28 5.03
C ASP A 19 4.16 22.25 5.35
N THR A 20 3.86 23.54 5.23
CA THR A 20 4.76 24.65 5.54
C THR A 20 5.12 24.79 7.01
N SER A 21 4.46 24.06 7.92
CA SER A 21 4.80 24.02 9.35
C SER A 21 5.84 22.96 9.70
N TYR A 22 6.14 22.04 8.78
CA TYR A 22 7.18 21.03 8.98
C TYR A 22 8.57 21.70 9.12
N PRO A 23 9.35 21.38 10.18
CA PRO A 23 10.61 22.08 10.45
C PRO A 23 11.61 21.95 9.27
N PRO A 24 12.09 23.07 8.69
CA PRO A 24 12.98 23.04 7.53
C PRO A 24 14.27 22.24 7.77
N GLU A 25 14.78 22.23 8.99
CA GLU A 25 15.95 21.46 9.40
C GLU A 25 15.73 19.94 9.27
N ASN A 26 14.49 19.46 9.38
CA ASN A 26 14.14 18.05 9.27
C ASN A 26 13.95 17.60 7.83
N LEU A 27 13.70 18.52 6.88
CA LEU A 27 13.52 18.18 5.45
C LEU A 27 14.73 17.44 4.89
N LYS A 28 15.94 17.86 5.27
CA LYS A 28 17.20 17.24 4.85
C LYS A 28 17.32 15.77 5.26
N THR A 29 16.59 15.34 6.29
CA THR A 29 16.59 13.93 6.75
C THR A 29 15.69 13.04 5.90
N LEU A 30 14.74 13.66 5.18
CA LEU A 30 13.78 12.98 4.30
C LEU A 30 14.26 12.96 2.84
N GLU A 31 15.12 13.89 2.44
CA GLU A 31 15.70 13.93 1.09
C GLU A 31 16.89 12.97 0.98
N THR A 32 16.78 11.97 0.11
CA THR A 32 17.85 10.99 -0.16
C THR A 32 17.88 10.68 -1.67
N ASP A 33 18.83 9.88 -2.13
CA ASP A 33 18.87 9.41 -3.53
C ASP A 33 17.62 8.61 -3.96
N ILE A 34 16.85 8.07 -3.00
CA ILE A 34 15.60 7.35 -3.26
C ILE A 34 14.37 8.04 -2.68
N SER A 35 14.47 9.28 -2.19
CA SER A 35 13.32 9.97 -1.60
C SER A 35 13.30 11.46 -1.87
N GLU A 36 12.10 11.97 -2.05
CA GLU A 36 11.84 13.38 -2.31
C GLU A 36 10.74 13.91 -1.39
N VAL A 37 10.78 15.21 -1.13
CA VAL A 37 9.79 15.90 -0.31
C VAL A 37 9.02 16.89 -1.17
N VAL A 38 7.70 16.86 -1.03
CA VAL A 38 6.79 17.84 -1.67
C VAL A 38 6.15 18.66 -0.57
N VAL A 39 6.47 19.96 -0.55
CA VAL A 39 5.85 20.92 0.35
C VAL A 39 4.50 21.33 -0.23
N VAL A 40 3.43 21.04 0.51
CA VAL A 40 2.05 21.37 0.14
C VAL A 40 1.65 22.64 0.87
N ALA A 41 1.31 23.68 0.10
CA ALA A 41 0.79 24.94 0.62
C ALA A 41 -0.68 25.13 0.24
N ASN A 42 -1.40 25.95 1.02
CA ASN A 42 -2.74 26.44 0.69
C ASN A 42 -3.85 25.37 0.60
N ILE A 43 -3.72 24.23 1.31
CA ILE A 43 -4.83 23.26 1.47
C ILE A 43 -5.37 23.38 2.89
N THR A 44 -6.65 23.72 3.01
CA THR A 44 -7.33 23.96 4.29
C THR A 44 -8.34 22.85 4.59
N GLY A 45 -8.48 22.50 5.87
CA GLY A 45 -9.37 21.42 6.33
C GLY A 45 -8.70 20.60 7.43
N LYS A 46 -9.48 20.13 8.41
CA LYS A 46 -8.95 19.40 9.58
C LYS A 46 -8.20 18.14 9.21
N ILE A 47 -8.56 17.51 8.09
CA ILE A 47 -7.92 16.30 7.58
C ILE A 47 -7.31 16.50 6.19
N ALA A 48 -7.03 17.75 5.79
CA ALA A 48 -6.43 18.08 4.50
C ALA A 48 -5.13 17.28 4.24
N GLY A 49 -4.32 17.06 5.28
CA GLY A 49 -3.12 16.22 5.23
C GLY A 49 -3.36 14.80 4.72
N MET A 50 -4.52 14.22 5.02
CA MET A 50 -4.89 12.89 4.54
C MET A 50 -5.20 12.85 3.04
N PHE A 51 -5.52 13.98 2.42
CA PHE A 51 -5.76 14.05 0.97
C PHE A 51 -4.47 14.28 0.18
N TRP A 52 -3.38 14.74 0.80
CA TRP A 52 -2.12 15.00 0.08
C TRP A 52 -1.53 13.73 -0.54
N ARG A 53 -1.79 12.57 0.08
CA ARG A 53 -1.41 11.27 -0.47
C ARG A 53 -2.08 10.95 -1.82
N PHE A 54 -3.13 11.67 -2.20
CA PHE A 54 -3.82 11.52 -3.49
C PHE A 54 -3.18 12.36 -4.60
N LEU A 55 -2.32 13.34 -4.28
CA LEU A 55 -1.73 14.24 -5.27
C LEU A 55 -0.89 13.50 -6.31
N VAL A 56 -0.28 12.37 -5.94
CA VAL A 56 0.52 11.54 -6.88
C VAL A 56 -0.33 10.94 -8.01
N MET A 57 -1.63 10.72 -7.80
CA MET A 57 -2.52 10.16 -8.82
C MET A 57 -2.64 11.06 -10.05
N PHE A 58 -2.26 12.32 -9.90
CA PHE A 58 -2.41 13.39 -10.86
C PHE A 58 -1.09 14.02 -11.30
N ASP A 59 0.02 13.45 -10.84
CA ASP A 59 1.34 13.83 -11.31
C ASP A 59 1.62 13.09 -12.63
N ASP A 60 1.59 13.82 -13.74
CA ASP A 60 1.84 13.28 -15.07
C ASP A 60 3.31 12.92 -15.32
N THR A 61 4.21 13.19 -14.36
CA THR A 61 5.60 12.75 -14.41
C THR A 61 5.78 11.35 -13.80
N VAL A 62 4.78 10.81 -13.09
CA VAL A 62 4.87 9.52 -12.39
C VAL A 62 4.11 8.43 -13.16
N ASP A 63 4.83 7.43 -13.64
CA ASP A 63 4.24 6.32 -14.42
C ASP A 63 3.46 5.32 -13.56
N ARG A 64 3.95 5.06 -12.35
CA ARG A 64 3.36 4.11 -11.39
C ARG A 64 3.62 4.59 -9.98
N TRP A 65 2.60 4.50 -9.13
CA TRP A 65 2.63 5.01 -7.77
C TRP A 65 1.93 4.06 -6.80
N LEU A 66 2.37 4.14 -5.54
CA LEU A 66 1.74 3.48 -4.39
C LEU A 66 1.45 4.56 -3.34
N VAL A 67 0.30 4.46 -2.69
CA VAL A 67 -0.09 5.32 -1.58
C VAL A 67 -0.04 4.53 -0.29
N ARG A 68 0.73 5.04 0.67
CA ARG A 68 0.89 4.46 2.01
C ARG A 68 0.79 5.52 3.09
N ASP A 69 0.16 5.17 4.21
CA ASP A 69 0.15 6.04 5.40
C ASP A 69 1.56 6.23 5.92
N ALA A 70 1.90 7.40 6.44
CA ALA A 70 3.26 7.70 6.89
C ALA A 70 3.74 6.78 8.02
N ASP A 71 2.82 6.31 8.86
CA ASP A 71 3.04 5.38 9.96
C ASP A 71 3.07 3.91 9.54
N SER A 72 2.60 3.52 8.36
CA SER A 72 2.62 2.11 7.94
C SER A 72 4.03 1.50 7.80
N ILE A 73 4.18 0.22 8.11
CA ILE A 73 5.38 -0.58 7.86
C ILE A 73 5.27 -1.24 6.48
N LEU A 74 6.38 -1.27 5.73
CA LEU A 74 6.50 -2.05 4.50
C LEU A 74 6.96 -3.47 4.84
N ASN A 75 6.36 -4.47 4.20
CA ASN A 75 6.68 -5.88 4.44
C ASN A 75 6.76 -6.69 3.13
N THR A 76 7.27 -7.92 3.22
CA THR A 76 7.45 -8.82 2.07
C THR A 76 6.13 -9.22 1.43
N ARG A 77 5.06 -9.33 2.23
CA ARG A 77 3.69 -9.65 1.75
C ARG A 77 3.17 -8.57 0.81
N GLU A 78 3.39 -7.30 1.16
CA GLU A 78 3.04 -6.16 0.33
C GLU A 78 3.84 -6.16 -0.98
N ALA A 79 5.17 -6.32 -0.88
CA ALA A 79 6.05 -6.32 -2.05
C ALA A 79 5.62 -7.41 -3.06
N ALA A 80 5.36 -8.63 -2.60
CA ALA A 80 4.91 -9.72 -3.46
C ALA A 80 3.56 -9.42 -4.14
N ALA A 81 2.61 -8.81 -3.43
CA ALA A 81 1.32 -8.41 -3.99
C ALA A 81 1.45 -7.28 -5.02
N VAL A 82 2.39 -6.35 -4.82
CA VAL A 82 2.71 -5.30 -5.79
C VAL A 82 3.37 -5.90 -7.03
N ASP A 83 4.29 -6.86 -6.88
CA ASP A 83 4.93 -7.53 -8.01
C ASP A 83 3.91 -8.30 -8.85
N GLU A 84 2.96 -9.03 -8.23
CA GLU A 84 1.86 -9.68 -8.95
C GLU A 84 0.98 -8.65 -9.68
N TRP A 85 0.67 -7.52 -9.04
CA TRP A 85 -0.06 -6.43 -9.70
C TRP A 85 0.67 -5.88 -10.92
N ILE A 86 1.97 -5.59 -10.81
CA ILE A 86 2.77 -5.10 -11.94
C ILE A 86 2.76 -6.13 -13.07
N ALA A 87 2.95 -7.41 -12.76
CA ALA A 87 2.94 -8.49 -13.74
C ALA A 87 1.57 -8.67 -14.42
N SER A 88 0.47 -8.34 -13.74
CA SER A 88 -0.87 -8.43 -14.31
C SER A 88 -1.16 -7.39 -15.40
N GLY A 89 -0.40 -6.28 -15.43
CA GLY A 89 -0.62 -5.16 -16.36
C GLY A 89 -1.88 -4.32 -16.07
N LEU A 90 -2.58 -4.57 -14.95
CA LEU A 90 -3.77 -3.81 -14.57
C LEU A 90 -3.42 -2.40 -14.08
N GLY A 91 -4.29 -1.43 -14.38
CA GLY A 91 -4.00 -0.02 -14.13
C GLY A 91 -4.13 0.45 -12.68
N PHE A 92 -4.66 -0.39 -11.79
CA PHE A 92 -4.90 -0.02 -10.39
C PHE A 92 -4.75 -1.23 -9.46
N HIS A 93 -4.37 -0.97 -8.21
CA HIS A 93 -4.17 -1.96 -7.16
C HIS A 93 -4.77 -1.48 -5.84
N ALA A 94 -5.46 -2.38 -5.15
CA ALA A 94 -5.91 -2.15 -3.79
C ALA A 94 -5.67 -3.39 -2.94
N THR A 95 -5.50 -3.18 -1.64
CA THR A 95 -5.28 -4.27 -0.69
C THR A 95 -6.28 -4.22 0.46
N MET A 96 -6.92 -5.36 0.74
CA MET A 96 -7.88 -5.58 1.81
C MET A 96 -7.31 -6.60 2.80
N ASP A 97 -6.29 -6.16 3.52
CA ASP A 97 -5.46 -7.02 4.38
C ASP A 97 -5.67 -6.82 5.90
N ASN A 98 -6.69 -6.10 6.32
CA ASN A 98 -7.16 -6.12 7.72
C ASN A 98 -8.70 -6.14 7.73
N PRO A 99 -9.37 -6.69 8.76
CA PRO A 99 -10.83 -6.56 8.87
C PRO A 99 -11.32 -5.12 8.75
N ALA A 100 -10.54 -4.15 9.26
CA ALA A 100 -10.81 -2.73 9.14
C ALA A 100 -10.70 -2.19 7.69
N HIS A 101 -10.09 -2.94 6.77
CA HIS A 101 -9.91 -2.50 5.37
C HIS A 101 -11.14 -2.80 4.50
N ASN A 102 -12.08 -3.64 4.94
CA ASN A 102 -13.17 -4.15 4.10
C ASN A 102 -14.39 -3.22 3.99
N TYR A 103 -14.41 -2.08 4.69
CA TYR A 103 -15.56 -1.17 4.72
C TYR A 103 -15.72 -0.32 3.45
N TRP A 104 -14.62 0.00 2.76
CA TRP A 104 -14.62 0.77 1.50
C TRP A 104 -14.00 -0.05 0.36
N PRO A 105 -14.32 0.23 -0.92
CA PRO A 105 -13.73 -0.47 -2.06
C PRO A 105 -12.25 -0.12 -2.29
N ILE A 106 -11.79 1.01 -1.75
CA ILE A 106 -10.39 1.41 -1.67
C ILE A 106 -10.17 1.90 -0.24
N ILE A 107 -9.16 1.37 0.45
CA ILE A 107 -8.76 1.87 1.76
C ILE A 107 -7.68 2.93 1.58
N GLY A 108 -7.78 4.06 2.29
CA GLY A 108 -6.88 5.20 2.09
C GLY A 108 -5.41 4.91 2.39
N CYS A 109 -5.15 3.86 3.17
CA CYS A 109 -3.81 3.52 3.60
C CYS A 109 -3.00 2.67 2.61
N CYS A 110 -3.64 1.94 1.69
CA CYS A 110 -2.95 0.92 0.89
C CYS A 110 -3.61 0.68 -0.48
N PHE A 111 -3.17 1.46 -1.46
CA PHE A 111 -3.56 1.28 -2.86
C PHE A 111 -2.47 1.83 -3.80
N GLY A 112 -2.66 1.67 -5.10
CA GLY A 112 -1.70 2.09 -6.11
C GLY A 112 -2.33 2.19 -7.50
N GLY A 113 -1.63 2.84 -8.42
CA GLY A 113 -2.10 3.03 -9.78
C GLY A 113 -0.98 3.39 -10.74
N VAL A 114 -1.35 3.49 -12.02
CA VAL A 114 -0.48 3.98 -13.09
C VAL A 114 -0.89 5.38 -13.53
N ARG A 115 -0.07 6.04 -14.33
CA ARG A 115 -0.43 7.31 -14.97
C ARG A 115 -1.73 7.17 -15.76
N GLY A 116 -2.61 8.16 -15.62
CA GLY A 116 -3.93 8.15 -16.28
C GLY A 116 -4.91 7.16 -15.64
N ALA A 117 -4.54 6.53 -14.51
CA ALA A 117 -5.46 5.66 -13.80
C ALA A 117 -6.60 6.42 -13.14
N VAL A 118 -6.52 7.74 -12.95
CA VAL A 118 -7.64 8.55 -12.48
C VAL A 118 -7.73 9.76 -13.40
N PRO A 119 -8.94 10.20 -13.81
CA PRO A 119 -9.06 11.38 -14.66
C PRO A 119 -8.50 12.64 -13.97
N PRO A 120 -7.68 13.45 -14.67
CA PRO A 120 -6.98 14.59 -14.07
C PRO A 120 -7.92 15.70 -13.56
N GLU A 121 -9.15 15.79 -14.06
CA GLU A 121 -10.16 16.73 -13.57
C GLU A 121 -10.52 16.53 -12.10
N LYS A 122 -10.29 15.32 -11.55
CA LYS A 122 -10.54 15.02 -10.13
C LYS A 122 -9.62 15.74 -9.16
N VAL A 123 -8.50 16.31 -9.63
CA VAL A 123 -7.65 17.18 -8.81
C VAL A 123 -8.42 18.36 -8.25
N ARG A 124 -9.12 19.11 -9.11
CA ARG A 124 -9.81 20.35 -8.70
C ARG A 124 -10.91 20.03 -7.70
N GLU A 125 -11.60 18.92 -7.92
CA GLU A 125 -12.61 18.44 -7.00
C GLU A 125 -12.07 18.10 -5.61
N ILE A 126 -10.82 17.63 -5.48
CA ILE A 126 -10.19 17.46 -4.15
C ILE A 126 -10.16 18.80 -3.43
N TYR A 127 -9.66 19.85 -4.08
CA TYR A 127 -9.57 21.19 -3.48
C TYR A 127 -10.95 21.79 -3.17
N ASP A 128 -11.95 21.53 -4.02
CA ASP A 128 -13.31 22.05 -3.84
C ASP A 128 -14.14 21.28 -2.77
N GLN A 129 -13.77 20.03 -2.44
CA GLN A 129 -14.49 19.17 -1.50
C GLN A 129 -14.13 19.40 -0.02
N HIS A 130 -13.97 20.67 0.37
CA HIS A 130 -13.73 21.12 1.75
C HIS A 130 -14.60 20.43 2.84
N PRO A 131 -15.90 20.11 2.61
CA PRO A 131 -16.71 19.41 3.61
C PRO A 131 -16.16 18.02 3.96
N GLN A 132 -15.68 17.27 2.98
CA GLN A 132 -15.08 15.95 3.20
C GLN A 132 -13.74 16.06 3.92
N MET A 133 -12.97 17.12 3.65
CA MET A 133 -11.71 17.44 4.35
C MET A 133 -11.90 17.85 5.82
N SER A 134 -13.13 17.86 6.32
CA SER A 134 -13.48 18.28 7.69
C SER A 134 -14.00 17.14 8.57
N ALA A 135 -14.24 15.95 8.02
CA ALA A 135 -14.81 14.80 8.72
C ALA A 135 -13.94 13.54 8.60
N LYS A 136 -13.78 12.79 9.70
CA LYS A 136 -13.04 11.52 9.71
C LYS A 136 -13.67 10.54 8.70
N GLY A 137 -12.85 9.95 7.83
CA GLY A 137 -13.30 9.04 6.78
C GLY A 137 -13.67 9.72 5.47
N GLY A 138 -13.69 11.06 5.41
CA GLY A 138 -14.02 11.79 4.19
C GLY A 138 -13.07 11.51 3.03
N ASP A 139 -11.82 11.18 3.30
CA ASP A 139 -10.84 10.74 2.29
C ASP A 139 -11.20 9.39 1.66
N GLN A 140 -11.77 8.47 2.45
CA GLN A 140 -12.19 7.15 1.97
C GLN A 140 -13.53 7.23 1.24
N ASP A 141 -14.42 8.10 1.70
CA ASP A 141 -15.65 8.44 0.97
C ASP A 141 -15.33 9.07 -0.39
N TRP A 142 -14.35 9.97 -0.44
CA TRP A 142 -13.84 10.53 -1.69
C TRP A 142 -13.34 9.45 -2.65
N LEU A 143 -12.50 8.52 -2.16
CA LEU A 143 -12.01 7.39 -2.98
C LEU A 143 -13.17 6.53 -3.51
N ARG A 144 -14.19 6.24 -2.69
CA ARG A 144 -15.38 5.49 -3.10
C ARG A 144 -16.19 6.22 -4.17
N ASP A 145 -16.43 7.51 -3.99
CA ASP A 145 -17.38 8.25 -4.83
C ASP A 145 -16.72 8.82 -6.09
N GLN A 146 -15.43 9.18 -6.01
CA GLN A 146 -14.73 9.92 -7.08
C GLN A 146 -13.68 9.09 -7.83
N VAL A 147 -13.09 8.05 -7.21
CA VAL A 147 -12.02 7.25 -7.84
C VAL A 147 -12.53 5.89 -8.27
N TRP A 148 -13.19 5.16 -7.38
CA TRP A 148 -13.63 3.80 -7.60
C TRP A 148 -14.44 3.59 -8.89
N PRO A 149 -15.36 4.49 -9.30
CA PRO A 149 -16.11 4.33 -10.55
C PRO A 149 -15.21 4.22 -11.80
N PHE A 150 -14.02 4.81 -11.78
CA PHE A 150 -13.10 4.83 -12.93
C PHE A 150 -12.11 3.66 -12.92
N VAL A 151 -11.75 3.15 -11.75
CA VAL A 151 -10.66 2.17 -11.59
C VAL A 151 -11.17 0.74 -11.41
N SER A 152 -12.42 0.55 -10.97
CA SER A 152 -12.96 -0.74 -10.56
C SER A 152 -12.70 -1.85 -11.59
N GLN A 153 -13.09 -1.64 -12.85
CA GLN A 153 -12.98 -2.63 -13.92
C GLN A 153 -11.53 -2.95 -14.37
N ARG A 154 -10.53 -2.25 -13.84
CA ARG A 154 -9.09 -2.43 -14.16
C ARG A 154 -8.23 -2.51 -12.90
N SER A 155 -8.84 -2.93 -11.80
CA SER A 155 -8.16 -3.09 -10.50
C SER A 155 -7.82 -4.55 -10.24
N LEU A 156 -6.60 -4.79 -9.74
CA LEU A 156 -6.26 -6.01 -9.00
C LEU A 156 -6.44 -5.77 -7.51
N ILE A 157 -7.23 -6.60 -6.84
CA ILE A 157 -7.53 -6.44 -5.43
C ILE A 157 -7.05 -7.65 -4.67
N HIS A 158 -6.02 -7.47 -3.86
CA HIS A 158 -5.55 -8.52 -2.97
C HIS A 158 -6.32 -8.46 -1.66
N ALA A 159 -7.02 -9.53 -1.30
CA ALA A 159 -7.87 -9.56 -0.12
C ALA A 159 -7.66 -10.84 0.68
N SER A 160 -7.56 -10.69 2.01
CA SER A 160 -7.40 -11.83 2.92
C SER A 160 -8.73 -12.39 3.44
N TRP A 161 -9.83 -11.62 3.38
CA TRP A 161 -11.15 -12.06 3.89
C TRP A 161 -12.27 -12.05 2.84
N SER A 162 -12.20 -11.16 1.86
CA SER A 162 -13.34 -10.79 1.00
C SER A 162 -13.26 -11.33 -0.43
N CYS A 163 -12.26 -12.18 -0.74
CA CYS A 163 -12.06 -12.73 -2.08
C CYS A 163 -13.26 -13.53 -2.61
N GLY A 164 -14.02 -14.24 -1.75
CA GLY A 164 -15.08 -15.14 -2.19
C GLY A 164 -16.48 -14.52 -2.28
N GLU A 165 -16.77 -13.43 -1.53
CA GLU A 165 -18.09 -12.76 -1.57
C GLU A 165 -18.23 -11.79 -2.74
N LYS A 166 -17.12 -11.14 -3.14
CA LYS A 166 -17.12 -10.00 -4.08
C LYS A 166 -16.71 -10.35 -5.52
N GLN A 167 -16.40 -11.63 -5.81
CA GLN A 167 -16.14 -12.17 -7.15
C GLN A 167 -17.34 -12.09 -8.12
N ARG A 168 -18.49 -11.58 -7.69
CA ARG A 168 -19.70 -11.43 -8.51
C ARG A 168 -19.70 -10.17 -9.38
N GLU A 169 -18.82 -9.23 -9.10
CA GLU A 169 -18.52 -8.09 -9.96
C GLU A 169 -17.29 -8.45 -10.81
N LYS A 170 -17.15 -7.93 -12.04
CA LYS A 170 -16.04 -8.24 -12.99
C LYS A 170 -14.63 -7.79 -12.52
N LEU A 171 -14.44 -7.69 -11.21
CA LEU A 171 -13.25 -7.27 -10.51
C LEU A 171 -12.34 -8.48 -10.26
N LEU A 172 -11.03 -8.30 -10.42
CA LEU A 172 -10.05 -9.34 -10.12
C LEU A 172 -9.68 -9.30 -8.64
N TRP A 173 -10.45 -10.01 -7.82
CA TRP A 173 -10.12 -10.26 -6.41
C TRP A 173 -9.26 -11.51 -6.30
N ARG A 174 -8.08 -11.38 -5.67
CA ARG A 174 -7.13 -12.45 -5.46
C ARG A 174 -6.75 -12.60 -3.98
N PRO A 175 -6.42 -13.82 -3.52
CA PRO A 175 -5.67 -13.97 -2.28
C PRO A 175 -4.28 -13.32 -2.43
N PHE A 176 -3.63 -13.04 -1.31
CA PHE A 176 -2.23 -12.60 -1.35
C PHE A 176 -1.31 -13.71 -1.87
N PRO A 177 -0.23 -13.38 -2.62
CA PRO A 177 0.69 -14.39 -3.16
C PRO A 177 1.48 -15.14 -2.09
N THR A 178 1.57 -14.57 -0.89
CA THR A 178 2.23 -15.18 0.27
C THR A 178 1.22 -15.49 1.37
N PRO A 179 1.45 -16.52 2.20
CA PRO A 179 0.70 -16.70 3.43
C PRO A 179 1.04 -15.61 4.45
N ARG A 180 0.09 -15.32 5.34
CA ARG A 180 0.32 -14.39 6.45
C ARG A 180 1.17 -15.08 7.51
N LYS A 181 2.25 -14.43 7.96
CA LYS A 181 3.16 -14.99 8.99
C LYS A 181 2.69 -14.75 10.42
N GLY A 182 1.85 -13.74 10.64
CA GLY A 182 1.30 -13.44 11.96
C GLY A 182 0.27 -12.31 11.93
N PRO A 183 -0.35 -11.96 13.07
CA PRO A 183 -1.41 -10.95 13.14
C PRO A 183 -0.99 -9.56 12.63
N GLN A 184 0.31 -9.26 12.69
CA GLN A 184 0.91 -7.99 12.29
C GLN A 184 1.51 -8.00 10.88
N ASP A 185 1.55 -9.16 10.23
CA ASP A 185 2.01 -9.31 8.85
C ASP A 185 0.87 -9.00 7.88
N PHE A 186 0.36 -7.77 7.95
CA PHE A 186 -0.64 -7.25 7.04
C PHE A 186 -0.21 -5.96 6.36
N VAL A 187 -0.63 -5.79 5.11
CA VAL A 187 -0.40 -4.57 4.33
C VAL A 187 -1.15 -3.40 5.00
N GLY A 188 -0.41 -2.34 5.33
CA GLY A 188 -0.95 -1.16 6.03
C GLY A 188 -0.86 -1.21 7.56
N ASN A 189 -0.12 -2.18 8.13
CA ASN A 189 0.11 -2.22 9.56
C ASN A 189 0.85 -0.96 10.04
N PRO A 190 0.27 -0.15 10.95
CA PRO A 190 0.97 1.01 11.50
C PRO A 190 2.19 0.56 12.31
N TYR A 191 3.23 1.37 12.27
CA TYR A 191 4.40 1.23 13.11
C TYR A 191 3.99 1.51 14.55
N ASN A 192 4.06 0.47 15.38
CA ASN A 192 3.92 0.60 16.81
C ASN A 192 5.18 0.02 17.47
N PRO A 193 6.00 0.86 18.13
CA PRO A 193 7.25 0.41 18.73
C PRO A 193 7.04 -0.64 19.82
N ASP A 194 5.87 -0.66 20.46
CA ASP A 194 5.56 -1.57 21.57
C ASP A 194 5.02 -2.93 21.10
N THR A 195 4.61 -3.04 19.84
CA THR A 195 4.05 -4.29 19.30
C THR A 195 4.93 -4.94 18.25
N LEU A 196 6.08 -4.36 17.87
CA LEU A 196 7.07 -5.06 17.05
C LEU A 196 7.34 -6.43 17.69
N THR A 197 6.84 -7.49 17.07
CA THR A 197 7.07 -8.85 17.58
C THR A 197 8.52 -9.25 17.30
N ASP A 198 9.01 -10.23 18.07
CA ASP A 198 10.29 -10.91 17.84
C ASP A 198 10.44 -11.50 16.42
N ASP A 199 9.40 -11.46 15.57
CA ASP A 199 9.44 -11.88 14.15
C ASP A 199 9.67 -10.70 13.17
N MET A 200 9.38 -9.46 13.62
CA MET A 200 9.73 -8.22 12.92
C MET A 200 11.11 -7.70 13.35
N GLU A 201 11.55 -8.05 14.55
CA GLU A 201 12.90 -7.77 15.05
C GLU A 201 14.01 -8.38 14.17
N PRO A 202 13.96 -9.64 13.70
CA PRO A 202 14.91 -10.16 12.73
C PRO A 202 14.73 -9.53 11.34
N HIS A 203 13.60 -8.91 10.99
CA HIS A 203 13.52 -8.10 9.77
C HIS A 203 14.22 -6.74 9.95
N VAL A 204 14.16 -6.11 11.12
CA VAL A 204 14.87 -4.85 11.42
C VAL A 204 16.35 -5.09 11.74
N ALA A 205 16.68 -6.17 12.45
CA ALA A 205 18.02 -6.61 12.83
C ALA A 205 18.75 -7.35 11.69
N ALA A 206 18.05 -8.04 10.78
CA ALA A 206 18.64 -8.46 9.50
C ALA A 206 18.68 -7.31 8.49
N LEU A 207 18.15 -6.12 8.81
CA LEU A 207 18.42 -4.90 8.05
C LEU A 207 19.56 -4.08 8.68
N GLU A 208 19.84 -4.21 9.98
CA GLU A 208 20.89 -3.43 10.65
C GLU A 208 22.30 -3.56 10.03
N PRO A 209 22.81 -4.77 9.71
CA PRO A 209 24.10 -4.91 9.01
C PRO A 209 24.08 -4.38 7.57
N TRP A 210 22.95 -4.48 6.88
CA TRP A 210 22.76 -4.11 5.46
C TRP A 210 22.39 -2.63 5.26
N LEU A 211 21.99 -1.94 6.33
CA LEU A 211 21.92 -0.49 6.41
C LEU A 211 23.32 0.14 6.47
N ARG A 212 24.39 -0.67 6.63
CA ARG A 212 25.79 -0.22 6.72
C ARG A 212 26.70 -0.67 5.57
N GLU A 213 26.30 -1.61 4.70
CA GLU A 213 27.14 -2.20 3.62
C GLU A 213 26.37 -2.35 2.28
N PRO A 214 27.03 -2.43 1.10
CA PRO A 214 26.39 -2.13 -0.19
C PRO A 214 25.52 -3.27 -0.76
N PHE A 215 24.24 -2.95 -0.99
CA PHE A 215 23.20 -3.40 -1.95
C PHE A 215 23.22 -4.77 -2.70
N GLY A 216 24.34 -5.50 -2.85
CA GLY A 216 24.46 -6.62 -3.80
C GLY A 216 23.83 -7.96 -3.39
N ASP A 217 24.02 -8.41 -2.14
CA ASP A 217 23.65 -9.78 -1.76
C ASP A 217 22.14 -9.98 -1.50
N PHE A 218 21.40 -8.91 -1.18
CA PHE A 218 19.95 -9.00 -0.96
C PHE A 218 19.19 -9.38 -2.24
N GLN A 219 19.60 -8.85 -3.41
CA GLN A 219 18.98 -9.22 -4.69
C GLN A 219 19.18 -10.71 -4.99
N GLN A 220 20.30 -11.29 -4.58
CA GLN A 220 20.60 -12.70 -4.79
C GLN A 220 19.79 -13.60 -3.84
N TYR A 221 19.56 -13.17 -2.59
CA TYR A 221 18.66 -13.84 -1.64
C TYR A 221 17.19 -13.76 -2.07
N TYR A 222 16.72 -12.57 -2.48
CA TYR A 222 15.37 -12.38 -3.02
C TYR A 222 15.17 -13.22 -4.29
N ALA A 223 16.11 -13.21 -5.24
CA ALA A 223 16.06 -14.05 -6.44
C ALA A 223 16.10 -15.57 -6.12
N LYS A 224 16.87 -16.00 -5.10
CA LYS A 224 16.86 -17.40 -4.61
C LYS A 224 15.52 -17.76 -3.97
N SER A 225 14.93 -16.86 -3.18
CA SER A 225 13.63 -17.06 -2.54
C SER A 225 12.51 -17.13 -3.57
N MET A 226 12.57 -16.29 -4.61
CA MET A 226 11.66 -16.32 -5.77
C MET A 226 11.86 -17.58 -6.63
N LYS A 227 13.09 -18.07 -6.82
CA LYS A 227 13.36 -19.36 -7.50
C LYS A 227 12.89 -20.57 -6.69
N ALA A 228 12.98 -20.53 -5.36
CA ALA A 228 12.40 -21.56 -4.50
C ALA A 228 10.86 -21.54 -4.57
N PHE A 229 10.26 -20.34 -4.70
CA PHE A 229 8.83 -20.15 -4.94
C PHE A 229 8.37 -20.61 -6.32
N GLN A 230 9.22 -20.53 -7.35
CA GLN A 230 8.95 -21.10 -8.69
C GLN A 230 8.85 -22.64 -8.68
N GLY A 231 9.26 -23.31 -7.59
CA GLY A 231 9.16 -24.76 -7.41
C GLY A 231 8.10 -25.24 -6.41
N SER A 232 7.46 -24.32 -5.67
CA SER A 232 6.26 -24.63 -4.89
C SER A 232 5.05 -24.35 -5.78
N GLU A 233 4.28 -25.39 -6.12
CA GLU A 233 3.02 -25.15 -6.82
C GLU A 233 2.19 -24.15 -6.01
N PRO A 234 1.75 -23.02 -6.61
CA PRO A 234 0.69 -22.25 -5.99
C PRO A 234 -0.49 -23.19 -5.76
N HIS A 235 -1.27 -23.00 -4.69
CA HIS A 235 -2.58 -23.62 -4.64
C HIS A 235 -3.37 -23.12 -5.86
N ASN A 236 -3.38 -23.94 -6.90
CA ASN A 236 -3.57 -23.54 -8.29
C ASN A 236 -5.04 -23.59 -8.70
N ASP A 237 -5.95 -23.39 -7.76
CA ASP A 237 -7.38 -23.40 -8.06
C ASP A 237 -8.00 -21.99 -8.07
N GLY A 238 -7.24 -20.95 -7.70
CA GLY A 238 -7.78 -19.59 -7.62
C GLY A 238 -8.96 -19.46 -6.65
N THR A 239 -9.13 -20.42 -5.74
CA THR A 239 -10.22 -20.41 -4.77
C THR A 239 -9.81 -19.63 -3.53
N CYS A 240 -10.71 -18.76 -3.09
CA CYS A 240 -10.62 -18.11 -1.79
C CYS A 240 -10.66 -19.21 -0.70
N PRO A 241 -9.88 -19.10 0.39
CA PRO A 241 -9.97 -20.05 1.50
C PRO A 241 -11.45 -20.22 1.92
N PRO A 242 -11.96 -21.45 2.14
CA PRO A 242 -13.38 -21.68 2.44
C PRO A 242 -13.73 -21.20 3.86
N ARG A 243 -14.86 -20.49 4.03
CA ARG A 243 -15.33 -19.99 5.36
C ARG A 243 -15.10 -21.00 6.47
N CYS A 244 -14.19 -20.67 7.40
CA CYS A 244 -14.05 -21.42 8.65
C CYS A 244 -15.39 -21.35 9.40
N ARG A 245 -16.18 -22.43 9.33
CA ARG A 245 -17.36 -22.58 10.17
C ARG A 245 -16.86 -22.83 11.60
N GLY A 246 -17.19 -21.96 12.55
CA GLY A 246 -17.19 -22.36 13.97
C GLY A 246 -16.53 -21.45 15.01
N HIS A 247 -16.02 -20.25 14.70
CA HIS A 247 -15.52 -19.34 15.74
C HIS A 247 -16.04 -17.91 15.59
N PRO A 248 -16.72 -17.34 16.60
CA PRO A 248 -17.37 -16.03 16.49
C PRO A 248 -16.39 -14.85 16.38
N ASN A 249 -15.11 -15.05 16.73
CA ASN A 249 -14.12 -13.97 16.84
C ASN A 249 -12.85 -14.15 15.98
N TRP A 250 -12.78 -15.20 15.16
CA TRP A 250 -11.63 -15.44 14.27
C TRP A 250 -12.13 -15.98 12.95
N THR A 251 -11.96 -15.18 11.89
CA THR A 251 -12.40 -15.53 10.54
C THR A 251 -11.15 -15.80 9.70
N PHE A 252 -10.73 -17.09 9.72
CA PHE A 252 -9.81 -17.80 8.81
C PHE A 252 -8.38 -18.18 9.26
N CYS A 253 -8.02 -19.43 8.92
CA CYS A 253 -6.71 -20.09 8.98
C CYS A 253 -5.75 -19.60 7.89
#